data_AF-A0A1G6T3J8-F1
#
_entry.id   AF-A0A1G6T3J8-F1
#
_cell.length_a   1.000
_cell.length_b   1.000
_cell.length_c   1.000
_cell.angle_alpha   90.00
_cell.angle_beta   90.00
_cell.angle_gamma   90.00
#
_symmetry.space_group_name_H-M   'P 1'
#
loop_
_entity.id
_entity.type
_entity.pdbx_description
1 polymer ?
#
loop_
_entity_poly.entity_id
_entity_poly.type
_entity_poly.pdbx_seq_one_letter_code
_entity_poly.pdbx_strand_id
1 'polypeptide(L)'
;MSMTVFPNGFDSWQKTHFEVVEALCYLRDIEEPSQHKSFSEMLNRSATEELYQLARELTDKFEEATKGQPRDRTLFEEIEEFVAREVKERAGER
;
A
#
# COMPACT_ATOMS: atom_id res chain seq x y z
N MET A 1 -15.77 -23.01 -14.91
CA MET A 1 -14.99 -22.45 -13.79
C MET A 1 -15.29 -20.96 -13.74
N SER A 2 -16.01 -20.48 -12.72
CA SER A 2 -16.26 -19.05 -12.56
C SER A 2 -14.95 -18.39 -12.11
N MET A 3 -14.30 -17.65 -13.01
CA MET A 3 -13.28 -16.69 -12.58
C MET A 3 -13.98 -15.70 -11.65
N THR A 4 -13.54 -15.63 -10.40
CA THR A 4 -13.94 -14.56 -9.49
C THR A 4 -13.41 -13.27 -10.08
N VAL A 5 -14.24 -12.57 -10.85
CA VAL A 5 -13.93 -11.22 -11.31
C VAL A 5 -13.98 -10.35 -10.06
N PHE A 6 -12.81 -9.99 -9.54
CA PHE A 6 -12.75 -9.06 -8.42
C PHE A 6 -13.30 -7.71 -8.90
N PRO A 7 -14.17 -7.07 -8.10
CA PRO A 7 -14.70 -5.76 -8.48
C PRO A 7 -13.53 -4.80 -8.73
N ASN A 8 -13.60 -3.99 -9.79
CA ASN A 8 -12.64 -2.92 -10.12
C ASN A 8 -11.32 -3.34 -10.82
N GLY A 9 -11.29 -4.50 -11.48
CA GLY A 9 -10.21 -4.84 -12.44
C GLY A 9 -8.91 -5.31 -11.78
N PHE A 10 -8.99 -5.88 -10.58
CA PHE A 10 -7.88 -6.55 -9.91
C PHE A 10 -7.84 -8.05 -10.24
N ASP A 11 -6.64 -8.63 -10.25
CA ASP A 11 -6.47 -10.08 -10.41
C ASP A 11 -6.83 -10.84 -9.10
N SER A 12 -6.47 -10.28 -7.94
CA SER A 12 -6.86 -10.78 -6.61
C SER A 12 -6.64 -9.74 -5.51
N TRP A 13 -7.49 -9.77 -4.47
CA TRP A 13 -7.32 -8.94 -3.27
C TRP A 13 -5.96 -9.17 -2.58
N GLN A 14 -5.48 -10.41 -2.59
CA GLN A 14 -4.17 -10.79 -2.03
C GLN A 14 -3.01 -10.07 -2.74
N LYS A 15 -3.11 -9.91 -4.06
CA LYS A 15 -2.11 -9.19 -4.86
C LYS A 15 -2.14 -7.70 -4.53
N THR A 16 -3.33 -7.08 -4.50
CA THR A 16 -3.46 -5.66 -4.13
C THR A 16 -2.92 -5.39 -2.73
N HIS A 17 -3.23 -6.26 -1.76
CA HIS A 17 -2.76 -6.14 -0.39
C HIS A 17 -1.23 -6.24 -0.29
N PHE A 18 -0.61 -7.13 -1.06
CA PHE A 18 0.85 -7.25 -1.13
C PHE A 18 1.51 -5.97 -1.65
N GLU A 19 1.01 -5.40 -2.75
CA GLU A 19 1.55 -4.16 -3.33
C GLU A 19 1.45 -2.98 -2.35
N VAL A 20 0.35 -2.90 -1.58
CA VAL A 20 0.18 -1.85 -0.55
C VAL A 20 1.20 -2.00 0.58
N VAL A 21 1.48 -3.24 1.02
CA VAL A 21 2.53 -3.51 2.03
C VAL A 21 3.90 -3.10 1.52
N GLU A 22 4.23 -3.41 0.27
CA GLU A 22 5.51 -3.02 -0.36
C GLU A 22 5.66 -1.48 -0.44
N ALA A 23 4.60 -0.77 -0.85
CA ALA A 23 4.61 0.70 -0.90
C ALA A 23 4.85 1.33 0.48
N LEU A 24 4.23 0.80 1.54
CA LEU A 24 4.46 1.26 2.91
C LEU A 24 5.90 1.01 3.38
N CYS A 25 6.46 -0.15 3.03
CA CYS A 25 7.86 -0.48 3.32
C CYS A 25 8.82 0.50 2.62
N TYR A 26 8.55 0.83 1.36
CA TYR A 26 9.35 1.76 0.57
C TYR A 26 9.34 3.19 1.12
N LEU A 27 8.16 3.73 1.46
CA LEU A 27 8.05 5.08 2.04
C LEU A 27 8.82 5.20 3.36
N ARG A 28 8.73 4.18 4.21
CA ARG A 28 9.49 4.07 5.46
C ARG A 28 11.01 4.01 5.24
N ASP A 29 11.47 3.51 4.10
CA ASP A 29 12.90 3.47 3.74
C ASP A 29 13.41 4.84 3.29
N ILE A 30 12.55 5.64 2.64
CA ILE A 30 12.87 7.00 2.23
C ILE A 30 13.00 7.95 3.44
N GLU A 31 12.14 7.80 4.45
CA GLU A 31 12.16 8.67 5.65
C GLU A 31 13.35 8.40 6.60
N GLU A 32 13.99 7.23 6.54
CA GLU A 32 15.12 6.86 7.40
C GLU A 32 16.41 6.47 6.62
N PRO A 33 17.04 7.39 5.86
CA PRO A 33 18.18 7.07 5.00
C PRO A 33 19.50 6.80 5.76
N SER A 34 19.58 7.11 7.05
CA SER A 34 20.86 7.29 7.78
C SER A 34 21.25 6.22 8.80
N GLN A 35 20.59 5.06 8.86
CA GLN A 35 21.04 3.98 9.74
C GLN A 35 21.43 2.75 8.93
N HIS A 36 22.71 2.38 9.00
CA HIS A 36 23.14 1.02 8.71
C HIS A 36 22.47 0.10 9.74
N LYS A 37 21.28 -0.38 9.39
CA LYS A 37 20.43 -1.17 10.27
C LYS A 37 20.94 -2.61 10.31
N SER A 38 20.96 -3.19 11.50
CA SER A 38 21.31 -4.58 11.68
C SER A 38 20.24 -5.49 11.05
N PHE A 39 20.65 -6.70 10.68
CA PHE A 39 19.74 -7.74 10.17
C PHE A 39 18.54 -8.00 11.11
N SER A 40 18.72 -7.81 12.42
CA SER A 40 17.65 -7.95 13.42
C SER A 40 16.62 -6.82 13.36
N GLU A 41 17.03 -5.60 13.03
CA GLU A 41 16.12 -4.46 12.81
C GLU A 41 15.39 -4.57 11.47
N MET A 42 16.02 -5.17 10.46
CA MET A 42 15.36 -5.53 9.20
C MET A 42 14.27 -6.59 9.42
N LEU A 43 14.51 -7.59 10.28
CA LEU A 43 13.50 -8.57 10.67
C LEU A 43 12.34 -7.95 11.46
N ASN A 44 12.61 -6.99 12.35
CA ASN A 44 11.58 -6.29 13.12
C ASN A 44 10.74 -5.30 12.27
N ARG A 45 11.22 -5.00 11.05
CA ARG A 45 10.52 -4.25 10.00
C ARG A 45 9.65 -5.13 9.10
N SER A 46 9.64 -6.45 9.30
CA SER A 46 8.60 -7.31 8.73
C SER A 46 7.24 -6.73 9.11
N ALA A 47 6.30 -6.73 8.16
CA ALA A 47 5.00 -6.10 8.31
C ALA A 47 4.41 -6.45 9.68
N THR A 48 4.31 -5.46 10.57
CA THR A 48 3.72 -5.64 11.88
C THR A 48 2.21 -5.83 11.69
N GLU A 49 1.52 -6.37 12.70
CA GLU A 49 0.07 -6.53 12.62
C GLU A 49 -0.63 -5.18 12.35
N GLU A 50 -0.09 -4.09 12.88
CA GLU A 50 -0.53 -2.72 12.62
C GLU A 50 -0.30 -2.31 11.16
N LEU A 51 0.83 -2.70 10.54
CA LEU A 51 1.10 -2.43 9.14
C LEU A 51 0.16 -3.21 8.22
N TYR A 52 -0.14 -4.46 8.55
CA TYR A 52 -1.14 -5.26 7.83
C TYR A 52 -2.54 -4.65 7.95
N GLN A 53 -2.93 -4.20 9.15
CA GLN A 53 -4.22 -3.56 9.36
C GLN A 53 -4.32 -2.24 8.59
N LEU A 54 -3.26 -1.43 8.59
CA LEU A 54 -3.18 -0.20 7.80
C LEU A 54 -3.25 -0.49 6.29
N ALA A 55 -2.49 -1.48 5.81
CA ALA A 55 -2.51 -1.87 4.41
C ALA A 55 -3.91 -2.34 3.98
N ARG A 56 -4.63 -3.06 4.85
CA ARG A 56 -6.02 -3.46 4.61
C ARG A 56 -6.95 -2.26 4.49
N GLU A 57 -6.89 -1.32 5.44
CA GLU A 57 -7.69 -0.09 5.40
C GLU A 57 -7.44 0.73 4.13
N LEU A 58 -6.18 0.92 3.76
CA LEU A 58 -5.80 1.68 2.58
C LEU A 58 -6.22 0.96 1.29
N THR A 59 -6.15 -0.37 1.26
CA THR A 59 -6.67 -1.19 0.14
C THR A 59 -8.17 -0.96 -0.04
N ASP A 60 -8.97 -1.11 1.03
CA ASP A 60 -10.43 -0.91 0.98
C ASP A 60 -10.78 0.53 0.55
N LYS A 61 -10.04 1.53 1.06
CA LYS A 61 -10.25 2.94 0.72
C LYS A 61 -9.88 3.25 -0.73
N PHE A 62 -8.78 2.70 -1.24
CA PHE A 62 -8.37 2.84 -2.65
C PHE A 62 -9.40 2.20 -3.58
N GLU A 63 -9.91 1.00 -3.26
CA GLU A 63 -10.92 0.31 -4.06
C GLU A 63 -12.20 1.13 -4.18
N GLU A 64 -12.68 1.75 -3.09
CA GLU A 64 -13.89 2.57 -3.16
C GLU A 64 -13.65 3.90 -3.89
N ALA A 65 -12.48 4.52 -3.71
CA ALA A 65 -12.14 5.79 -4.35
C ALA A 65 -11.94 5.68 -5.88
N THR A 66 -11.47 4.53 -6.37
CA THR A 66 -11.17 4.30 -7.80
C THR A 66 -12.29 3.55 -8.53
N LYS A 67 -13.37 3.21 -7.82
CA LYS A 67 -14.52 2.48 -8.35
C LYS A 67 -15.15 3.18 -9.56
N GLY A 68 -15.14 2.49 -10.69
CA GLY A 68 -15.73 2.99 -11.93
C GLY A 68 -14.93 4.09 -12.64
N GLN A 69 -13.70 4.38 -12.18
CA GLN A 69 -12.81 5.30 -12.88
C GLN A 69 -11.90 4.55 -13.87
N PRO A 70 -11.68 5.10 -15.07
CA PRO A 70 -10.67 4.57 -15.98
C PRO A 70 -9.28 4.80 -15.39
N ARG A 71 -8.38 3.83 -15.59
CA ARG A 71 -6.97 3.96 -15.20
C ARG A 71 -6.14 4.44 -16.38
N ASP A 72 -5.43 5.54 -16.18
CA ASP A 72 -4.52 6.14 -17.16
C ASP A 72 -3.04 5.82 -16.87
N ARG A 73 -2.75 5.25 -15.69
CA ARG A 73 -1.40 4.92 -15.21
C ARG A 73 -1.33 3.47 -14.75
N THR A 74 -0.14 3.00 -14.37
CA THR A 74 0.00 1.66 -13.81
C THR A 74 -0.66 1.59 -12.43
N LEU A 75 -1.12 0.39 -12.05
CA LEU A 75 -1.77 0.19 -10.76
C LEU A 75 -0.86 0.58 -9.58
N PHE A 76 0.45 0.29 -9.70
CA PHE A 76 1.42 0.62 -8.67
C PHE A 76 1.58 2.15 -8.51
N GLU A 77 1.69 2.90 -9.60
CA GLU A 77 1.80 4.37 -9.55
C GLU A 77 0.58 5.02 -8.90
N GLU A 78 -0.64 4.53 -9.21
CA GLU A 78 -1.87 5.03 -8.58
C GLU A 78 -1.92 4.72 -7.08
N ILE A 79 -1.51 3.52 -6.68
CA ILE A 79 -1.46 3.11 -5.27
C ILE A 79 -0.38 3.90 -4.52
N GLU A 80 0.81 4.09 -5.10
CA GLU A 80 1.91 4.85 -4.50
C GLU A 80 1.48 6.29 -4.19
N GLU A 81 0.91 7.00 -5.18
CA GLU A 81 0.40 8.36 -4.98
C GLU A 81 -0.70 8.41 -3.91
N PHE A 82 -1.62 7.44 -3.94
CA PHE A 82 -2.71 7.35 -2.98
C PHE A 82 -2.19 7.16 -1.55
N VAL A 83 -1.33 6.16 -1.34
CA VAL A 83 -0.76 5.83 -0.02
C VAL A 83 0.08 7.00 0.50
N ALA A 84 0.91 7.62 -0.35
CA ALA A 84 1.72 8.78 0.05
C ALA A 84 0.86 9.96 0.53
N ARG A 85 -0.27 10.23 -0.15
CA ARG A 85 -1.22 11.28 0.28
C ARG A 85 -1.87 10.92 1.61
N GLU A 86 -2.38 9.69 1.75
CA GLU A 86 -3.06 9.24 2.97
C GLU A 86 -2.15 9.27 4.20
N VAL A 87 -0.87 8.89 4.03
CA VAL A 87 0.12 8.95 5.11
C VAL A 87 0.40 10.40 5.52
N LYS A 88 0.59 11.32 4.56
CA LYS A 88 0.78 12.75 4.86
C LYS A 88 -0.42 13.38 5.57
N GLU A 89 -1.64 13.07 5.12
CA GLU A 89 -2.87 13.55 5.77
C GLU A 89 -2.97 13.05 7.22
N ARG A 90 -2.62 11.78 7.48
CA ARG A 90 -2.61 11.20 8.83
C ARG A 90 -1.49 11.76 9.71
N ALA A 91 -0.36 12.14 9.14
CA ALA A 91 0.76 12.78 9.86
C ALA A 91 0.49 14.26 10.20
N GLY A 92 -0.58 14.86 9.66
CA GLY A 92 -0.95 16.26 9.92
C GLY A 92 -0.16 17.29 9.13
N GLU A 93 0.60 16.85 8.12
CA GLU A 93 1.32 17.73 7.19
C GLU A 93 0.38 18.10 6.04
N ARG A 94 -0.23 19.29 6.11
CA ARG A 94 -1.06 19.87 5.04
C ARG A 94 -0.22 20.52 3.97
#